data_AF-A0A971SM72-F1
#
_entry.id   AF-A0A971SM72-F1
#
_cell.length_a   1.000
_cell.length_b   1.000
_cell.length_c   1.000
_cell.angle_alpha   90.00
_cell.angle_beta   90.00
_cell.angle_gamma   90.00
#
_symmetry.space_group_name_H-M   'P 1'
#
loop_
_entity.id
_entity.type
_entity.pdbx_description
1 polymer ?
#
loop_
_entity_poly.entity_id
_entity_poly.type
_entity_poly.pdbx_seq_one_letter_code
_entity_poly.pdbx_strand_id
1 'polypeptide(L)'
;MKPCFMPADILLPNEKIEMGKWAVIACDQYTSQPEYWERVRETVGSSESALNLVFPEVYLGKEEGRIDIICASMKEYLKNGIVIQAVSNGYILVERQVGHGTRTGLIGIIDLEEYDFTPGSEKLIRATEGTVLSRIPPRVRIRENAVLECPHVMLLIDDPERQLIEPLAAKKENLRKLYDFDLMLDGGNVRGYAVEGERAELLTKLISQMQAESNNFFLAAGDGNHSLATAKTCWEKIKENVSEEERADHPARFSMVEVINLHDDSLNFEPIHRVIDDYDCATILKHFNKYIEDNGLTGREGDEITFVDPSENKVGFALDGLNGRLPVDVLQRFLDELTKNDPEKLDYIHGENHVMDLVKKKKATGILLKSIDKSSLFPGIAAGGVLPRKTFSIGHADEKRFYIESRHICR
;
A
#
# COMPACT_ATOMS: atom_id res chain seq x y z
N MET A 1 24.89 -6.00 -11.27
CA MET A 1 24.15 -4.78 -10.93
C MET A 1 23.68 -4.91 -9.49
N LYS A 2 23.65 -3.85 -8.69
CA LYS A 2 23.04 -3.91 -7.35
C LYS A 2 21.51 -3.95 -7.53
N PRO A 3 20.80 -4.93 -6.96
CA PRO A 3 19.35 -5.00 -7.12
C PRO A 3 18.69 -3.89 -6.31
N CYS A 4 17.54 -3.39 -6.79
CA CYS A 4 16.75 -2.39 -6.10
C CYS A 4 15.98 -2.98 -4.91
N PHE A 5 15.78 -4.30 -4.86
CA PHE A 5 15.23 -5.06 -3.74
C PHE A 5 16.28 -6.03 -3.18
N MET A 6 16.51 -5.97 -1.87
CA MET A 6 17.71 -6.50 -1.22
C MET A 6 17.38 -7.16 0.13
N PRO A 7 18.27 -8.05 0.61
CA PRO A 7 18.16 -8.59 1.96
C PRO A 7 18.45 -7.51 3.02
N ALA A 8 18.02 -7.75 4.25
CA ALA A 8 18.25 -6.86 5.38
C ALA A 8 18.40 -7.61 6.71
N ASP A 9 18.90 -6.92 7.71
CA ASP A 9 18.73 -7.32 9.10
C ASP A 9 17.30 -6.96 9.53
N ILE A 10 16.49 -7.96 9.89
CA ILE A 10 15.08 -7.76 10.24
C ILE A 10 14.87 -8.14 11.70
N LEU A 11 14.19 -7.25 12.41
CA LEU A 11 13.90 -7.38 13.82
C LEU A 11 12.48 -7.89 14.05
N LEU A 12 12.33 -8.75 15.04
CA LEU A 12 11.04 -9.26 15.53
C LEU A 12 10.96 -9.08 17.04
N PRO A 13 9.74 -9.04 17.62
CA PRO A 13 9.60 -9.17 19.05
C PRO A 13 10.24 -10.48 19.55
N ASN A 14 10.80 -10.47 20.76
CA ASN A 14 11.41 -11.66 21.34
C ASN A 14 10.34 -12.73 21.67
N GLU A 15 10.79 -13.95 21.96
CA GLU A 15 9.94 -15.12 22.22
C GLU A 15 8.99 -14.99 23.43
N LYS A 16 9.17 -13.99 24.30
CA LYS A 16 8.30 -13.75 25.47
C LYS A 16 7.07 -12.91 25.11
N ILE A 17 7.06 -12.27 23.95
CA ILE A 17 5.96 -11.43 23.50
C ILE A 17 4.88 -12.28 22.85
N GLU A 18 3.64 -12.02 23.24
CA GLU A 18 2.46 -12.66 22.65
C GLU A 18 2.16 -12.04 21.27
N MET A 19 2.47 -12.79 20.20
CA MET A 19 2.37 -12.29 18.82
C MET A 19 0.96 -11.79 18.44
N GLY A 20 -0.10 -12.43 18.95
CA GLY A 20 -1.49 -12.02 18.71
C GLY A 20 -1.84 -10.64 19.28
N LYS A 21 -1.10 -10.15 20.29
CA LYS A 21 -1.21 -8.78 20.81
C LYS A 21 -0.16 -7.84 20.22
N TRP A 22 0.96 -8.38 19.77
CA TRP A 22 2.00 -7.61 19.11
C TRP A 22 1.51 -7.02 17.78
N ALA A 23 0.94 -7.87 16.93
CA ALA A 23 0.66 -7.54 15.54
C ALA A 23 -0.53 -6.60 15.42
N VAL A 24 -0.32 -5.42 14.84
CA VAL A 24 -1.38 -4.40 14.68
C VAL A 24 -1.54 -4.06 13.21
N ILE A 25 -2.78 -3.90 12.76
CA ILE A 25 -3.06 -3.55 11.36
C ILE A 25 -2.44 -2.20 10.97
N ALA A 26 -2.15 -2.03 9.68
CA ALA A 26 -1.62 -0.79 9.11
C ALA A 26 -2.39 0.46 9.58
N CYS A 27 -1.65 1.50 9.93
CA CYS A 27 -2.14 2.67 10.65
C CYS A 27 -3.04 3.58 9.79
N ASP A 28 -2.98 3.42 8.48
CA ASP A 28 -3.78 4.10 7.48
C ASP A 28 -5.10 3.38 7.16
N GLN A 29 -5.40 2.29 7.88
CA GLN A 29 -6.69 1.60 7.85
C GLN A 29 -7.60 2.09 8.98
N TYR A 30 -8.91 1.91 8.80
CA TYR A 30 -9.93 2.28 9.79
C TYR A 30 -9.81 3.73 10.30
N THR A 31 -9.36 4.65 9.43
CA THR A 31 -9.01 6.05 9.81
C THR A 31 -10.18 6.88 10.29
N SER A 32 -11.42 6.46 9.97
CA SER A 32 -12.67 7.09 10.38
C SER A 32 -13.47 6.25 11.40
N GLN A 33 -12.87 5.17 11.93
CA GLN A 33 -13.53 4.23 12.86
C GLN A 33 -12.78 4.18 14.20
N PRO A 34 -12.93 5.21 15.07
CA PRO A 34 -12.27 5.23 16.38
C PRO A 34 -12.60 4.02 17.26
N GLU A 35 -13.80 3.45 17.12
CA GLU A 35 -14.26 2.24 17.80
C GLU A 35 -13.43 0.99 17.44
N TYR A 36 -12.92 0.90 16.20
CA TYR A 36 -11.99 -0.17 15.83
C TYR A 36 -10.70 -0.06 16.64
N TRP A 37 -10.14 1.15 16.72
CA TRP A 37 -8.89 1.40 17.43
C TRP A 37 -9.03 1.31 18.97
N GLU A 38 -10.23 1.50 19.52
CA GLU A 38 -10.50 1.18 20.92
C GLU A 38 -10.44 -0.34 21.16
N ARG A 39 -11.06 -1.16 20.31
CA ARG A 39 -10.95 -2.63 20.40
C ARG A 39 -9.51 -3.12 20.26
N VAL A 40 -8.71 -2.47 19.40
CA VAL A 40 -7.26 -2.75 19.30
C VAL A 40 -6.58 -2.45 20.65
N ARG A 41 -6.85 -1.30 21.28
CA ARG A 41 -6.32 -0.98 22.62
C ARG A 41 -6.76 -1.97 23.68
N GLU A 42 -8.04 -2.36 23.70
CA GLU A 42 -8.58 -3.34 24.64
C GLU A 42 -7.90 -4.71 24.48
N THR A 43 -7.66 -5.13 23.24
CA THR A 43 -6.99 -6.40 22.91
C THR A 43 -5.52 -6.39 23.32
N VAL A 44 -4.80 -5.29 23.05
CA VAL A 44 -3.40 -5.10 23.43
C VAL A 44 -3.24 -4.98 24.94
N GLY A 45 -4.14 -4.26 25.62
CA GLY A 45 -4.08 -4.01 27.04
C GLY A 45 -2.77 -3.32 27.45
N SER A 46 -2.08 -3.87 28.44
CA SER A 46 -0.76 -3.39 28.90
C SER A 46 0.41 -4.13 28.26
N SER A 47 0.17 -4.98 27.25
CA SER A 47 1.23 -5.75 26.59
C SER A 47 2.05 -4.88 25.65
N GLU A 48 3.31 -5.26 25.48
CA GLU A 48 4.18 -4.71 24.46
C GLU A 48 3.63 -5.05 23.08
N SER A 49 3.40 -4.02 22.27
CA SER A 49 2.77 -4.15 20.96
C SER A 49 3.35 -3.20 19.92
N ALA A 50 3.19 -3.54 18.65
CA ALA A 50 3.43 -2.62 17.54
C ALA A 50 2.53 -1.37 17.62
N LEU A 51 1.40 -1.42 18.35
CA LEU A 51 0.56 -0.25 18.62
C LEU A 51 1.35 0.91 19.24
N ASN A 52 2.34 0.57 20.08
CA ASN A 52 3.18 1.54 20.78
C ASN A 52 4.30 2.10 19.87
N LEU A 53 4.48 1.52 18.67
CA LEU A 53 5.51 1.88 17.70
C LEU A 53 4.94 2.61 16.48
N VAL A 54 3.61 2.68 16.33
CA VAL A 54 2.96 3.25 15.16
C VAL A 54 1.99 4.36 15.55
N PHE A 55 1.67 5.22 14.58
CA PHE A 55 0.73 6.32 14.76
C PHE A 55 -0.54 6.04 13.93
N PRO A 56 -1.62 5.51 14.55
CA PRO A 56 -2.91 5.34 13.87
C PRO A 56 -3.44 6.67 13.31
N GLU A 57 -3.79 6.70 12.02
CA GLU A 57 -4.16 7.94 11.34
C GLU A 57 -5.46 8.55 11.87
N VAL A 58 -6.30 7.76 12.54
CA VAL A 58 -7.49 8.25 13.26
C VAL A 58 -7.16 9.33 14.30
N TYR A 59 -5.92 9.36 14.81
CA TYR A 59 -5.43 10.34 15.80
C TYR A 59 -4.66 11.50 15.19
N LEU A 60 -4.48 11.55 13.87
CA LEU A 60 -3.73 12.63 13.22
C LEU A 60 -4.40 13.97 13.49
N GLY A 61 -3.63 14.93 14.03
CA GLY A 61 -4.10 16.26 14.38
C GLY A 61 -4.99 16.32 15.62
N LYS A 62 -5.15 15.23 16.38
CA LYS A 62 -6.01 15.17 17.58
C LYS A 62 -5.24 14.97 18.88
N GLU A 63 -4.07 14.34 18.83
CA GLU A 63 -3.26 14.05 20.03
C GLU A 63 -1.86 14.64 19.93
N GLU A 64 -1.58 15.63 20.77
CA GLU A 64 -0.24 16.19 20.94
C GLU A 64 0.64 15.26 21.80
N GLY A 65 1.95 15.23 21.54
CA GLY A 65 2.94 14.44 22.31
C GLY A 65 3.00 12.93 22.00
N ARG A 66 2.03 12.37 21.24
CA ARG A 66 2.03 10.93 20.90
C ARG A 66 3.29 10.50 20.12
N ILE A 67 3.84 11.37 19.27
CA ILE A 67 5.08 11.09 18.52
C ILE A 67 6.25 10.86 19.47
N ASP A 68 6.38 11.68 20.53
CA ASP A 68 7.48 11.55 21.49
C ASP A 68 7.36 10.25 22.28
N ILE A 69 6.14 9.86 22.65
CA ILE A 69 5.84 8.58 23.33
C ILE A 69 6.21 7.40 22.43
N ILE A 70 5.85 7.44 21.14
CA ILE A 70 6.22 6.40 20.17
C ILE A 70 7.74 6.30 20.04
N CYS A 71 8.43 7.43 19.86
CA CYS A 71 9.89 7.45 19.73
C CYS A 71 10.60 6.96 21.00
N ALA A 72 10.07 7.28 22.18
CA ALA A 72 10.55 6.76 23.45
C ALA A 72 10.33 5.24 23.56
N SER A 73 9.15 4.76 23.16
CA SER A 73 8.80 3.33 23.18
C SER A 73 9.71 2.51 22.27
N MET A 74 10.02 3.01 21.06
CA MET A 74 10.98 2.35 20.16
C MET A 74 12.36 2.18 20.82
N LYS A 75 12.87 3.22 21.49
CA LYS A 75 14.17 3.18 22.19
C LYS A 75 14.13 2.23 23.39
N GLU A 76 13.04 2.25 24.15
CA GLU A 76 12.84 1.35 25.28
C GLU A 76 12.78 -0.11 24.85
N TYR A 77 12.04 -0.41 23.79
CA TYR A 77 11.94 -1.77 23.26
C TYR A 77 13.29 -2.33 22.80
N LEU A 78 14.10 -1.49 22.15
CA LEU A 78 15.47 -1.86 21.78
C LEU A 78 16.35 -2.07 23.02
N LYS A 79 16.32 -1.13 23.98
CA LYS A 79 17.13 -1.18 25.20
C LYS A 79 16.81 -2.39 26.07
N ASN A 80 15.54 -2.73 26.20
CA ASN A 80 15.06 -3.82 27.04
C ASN A 80 15.06 -5.18 26.30
N GLY A 81 15.49 -5.21 25.04
CA GLY A 81 15.52 -6.42 24.23
C GLY A 81 14.13 -6.98 23.92
N ILE A 82 13.10 -6.13 23.89
CA ILE A 82 11.73 -6.49 23.47
C ILE A 82 11.72 -6.84 21.99
N VAL A 83 12.44 -6.06 21.18
CA VAL A 83 12.66 -6.32 19.75
C VAL A 83 14.12 -6.70 19.55
N ILE A 84 14.35 -7.81 18.86
CA ILE A 84 15.68 -8.39 18.61
C ILE A 84 15.85 -8.75 17.14
N GLN A 85 17.10 -8.79 16.68
CA GLN A 85 17.41 -9.25 15.32
C GLN A 85 17.09 -10.74 15.18
N ALA A 86 16.16 -11.05 14.28
CA ALA A 86 15.69 -12.41 14.03
C ALA A 86 16.14 -12.96 12.68
N VAL A 87 16.46 -12.08 11.73
CA VAL A 87 17.00 -12.40 10.41
C VAL A 87 18.21 -11.51 10.17
N SER A 88 19.30 -12.09 9.68
CA SER A 88 20.55 -11.37 9.39
C SER A 88 20.83 -11.40 7.90
N ASN A 89 20.94 -10.22 7.27
CA ASN A 89 21.16 -10.07 5.83
C ASN A 89 20.33 -11.08 5.00
N GLY A 90 19.03 -11.12 5.26
CA GLY A 90 18.10 -12.08 4.66
C GLY A 90 16.76 -11.46 4.27
N TYR A 91 15.82 -12.32 3.90
CA TYR A 91 14.44 -11.98 3.60
C TYR A 91 13.50 -12.75 4.53
N ILE A 92 12.23 -12.33 4.60
CA ILE A 92 11.17 -13.12 5.23
C ILE A 92 10.13 -13.48 4.17
N LEU A 93 9.98 -14.78 3.90
CA LEU A 93 8.82 -15.27 3.15
C LEU A 93 7.61 -15.23 4.08
N VAL A 94 6.54 -14.57 3.66
CA VAL A 94 5.30 -14.41 4.42
C VAL A 94 4.17 -15.10 3.71
N GLU A 95 3.38 -15.87 4.45
CA GLU A 95 2.09 -16.39 4.00
C GLU A 95 0.99 -15.83 4.89
N ARG A 96 -0.02 -15.20 4.28
CA ARG A 96 -1.18 -14.67 4.96
C ARG A 96 -2.44 -15.33 4.46
N GLN A 97 -3.23 -15.88 5.36
CA GLN A 97 -4.56 -16.36 5.02
C GLN A 97 -5.52 -15.17 4.95
N VAL A 98 -6.06 -14.93 3.77
CA VAL A 98 -7.08 -13.92 3.46
C VAL A 98 -8.37 -14.63 3.05
N GLY A 99 -9.49 -13.90 2.91
CA GLY A 99 -10.80 -14.51 2.68
C GLY A 99 -10.86 -15.39 1.42
N HIS A 100 -9.99 -15.11 0.44
CA HIS A 100 -9.96 -15.76 -0.87
C HIS A 100 -8.80 -16.75 -1.07
N GLY A 101 -7.94 -16.97 -0.07
CA GLY A 101 -6.81 -17.90 -0.20
C GLY A 101 -5.61 -17.54 0.66
N THR A 102 -4.43 -17.98 0.24
CA THR A 102 -3.16 -17.63 0.89
C THR A 102 -2.39 -16.68 0.00
N ARG A 103 -2.17 -15.46 0.50
CA ARG A 103 -1.30 -14.47 -0.14
C ARG A 103 0.14 -14.71 0.27
N THR A 104 1.02 -14.80 -0.71
CA THR A 104 2.44 -15.03 -0.45
C THR A 104 3.25 -13.79 -0.81
N GLY A 105 4.05 -13.31 0.15
CA GLY A 105 4.89 -12.14 -0.01
C GLY A 105 6.33 -12.39 0.42
N LEU A 106 7.22 -11.50 0.02
CA LEU A 106 8.63 -11.52 0.39
C LEU A 106 9.03 -10.18 0.99
N ILE A 107 9.41 -10.18 2.26
CA ILE A 107 9.89 -8.99 2.96
C ILE A 107 11.39 -8.84 2.75
N GLY A 108 11.78 -7.63 2.38
CA GLY A 108 13.18 -7.18 2.29
C GLY A 108 13.21 -5.66 2.28
N ILE A 109 14.28 -5.06 1.77
CA ILE A 109 14.41 -3.61 1.67
C ILE A 109 14.57 -3.16 0.23
N ILE A 110 14.06 -1.98 -0.08
CA ILE A 110 14.34 -1.31 -1.35
C ILE A 110 15.26 -0.12 -1.20
N ASP A 111 16.00 0.21 -2.26
CA ASP A 111 16.78 1.44 -2.36
C ASP A 111 15.88 2.62 -2.72
N LEU A 112 15.76 3.63 -1.84
CA LEU A 112 14.96 4.81 -2.12
C LEU A 112 15.58 5.68 -3.24
N GLU A 113 16.83 5.49 -3.63
CA GLU A 113 17.39 6.11 -4.84
C GLU A 113 16.77 5.56 -6.13
N GLU A 114 16.23 4.34 -6.08
CA GLU A 114 15.55 3.68 -7.20
C GLU A 114 14.03 3.85 -7.16
N TYR A 115 13.51 4.62 -6.20
CA TYR A 115 12.10 4.92 -6.05
C TYR A 115 11.79 6.39 -6.33
N ASP A 116 10.69 6.60 -7.07
CA ASP A 116 10.12 7.91 -7.30
C ASP A 116 8.59 7.82 -7.48
N PHE A 117 7.90 8.86 -7.01
CA PHE A 117 6.45 8.97 -7.04
C PHE A 117 5.97 10.13 -7.94
N THR A 118 6.89 10.79 -8.65
CA THR A 118 6.54 11.82 -9.64
C THR A 118 6.01 11.18 -10.93
N PRO A 119 4.96 11.75 -11.55
CA PRO A 119 4.47 11.29 -12.84
C PRO A 119 5.55 11.36 -13.93
N GLY A 120 5.65 10.32 -14.75
CA GLY A 120 6.65 10.21 -15.82
C GLY A 120 8.04 9.78 -15.36
N SER A 121 8.21 9.36 -14.11
CA SER A 121 9.49 8.85 -13.63
C SER A 121 9.96 7.61 -14.41
N GLU A 122 11.25 7.55 -14.68
CA GLU A 122 11.93 6.42 -15.34
C GLU A 122 12.67 5.52 -14.35
N LYS A 123 12.38 5.64 -13.04
CA LYS A 123 12.99 4.83 -11.99
C LYS A 123 12.50 3.38 -11.98
N LEU A 124 13.27 2.48 -11.39
CA LEU A 124 12.92 1.05 -11.28
C LEU A 124 11.69 0.81 -10.41
N ILE A 125 11.46 1.65 -9.41
CA ILE A 125 10.35 1.55 -8.47
C ILE A 125 9.48 2.79 -8.61
N ARG A 126 8.18 2.60 -8.87
CA ARG A 126 7.24 3.70 -9.15
C ARG A 126 5.97 3.58 -8.34
N ALA A 127 5.34 4.72 -8.03
CA ALA A 127 4.01 4.73 -7.45
C ALA A 127 2.95 4.30 -8.48
N THR A 128 2.01 3.43 -8.09
CA THR A 128 0.86 3.08 -8.96
C THR A 128 -0.15 4.21 -9.05
N GLU A 129 -0.35 4.94 -7.94
CA GLU A 129 -1.33 6.02 -7.81
C GLU A 129 -0.69 7.36 -7.43
N GLY A 130 -1.39 8.44 -7.73
CA GLY A 130 -0.98 9.79 -7.37
C GLY A 130 -0.84 9.96 -5.85
N THR A 131 0.34 10.38 -5.39
CA THR A 131 0.57 10.68 -3.97
C THR A 131 -0.05 12.02 -3.58
N VAL A 132 -0.81 12.03 -2.49
CA VAL A 132 -1.40 13.26 -1.94
C VAL A 132 -0.33 13.99 -1.13
N LEU A 133 0.30 15.01 -1.71
CA LEU A 133 1.46 15.68 -1.10
C LEU A 133 1.15 16.29 0.27
N SER A 134 -0.07 16.81 0.49
CA SER A 134 -0.48 17.37 1.80
C SER A 134 -0.49 16.35 2.94
N ARG A 135 -0.50 15.05 2.62
CA ARG A 135 -0.43 13.95 3.59
C ARG A 135 0.99 13.59 4.04
N ILE A 136 2.02 14.06 3.34
CA ILE A 136 3.42 13.74 3.63
C ILE A 136 3.94 14.45 4.90
N PRO A 137 3.76 15.78 5.10
CA PRO A 137 4.37 16.47 6.24
C PRO A 137 4.00 15.89 7.62
N PRO A 138 2.73 15.51 7.90
CA PRO A 138 2.40 14.84 9.15
C PRO A 138 3.15 13.51 9.36
N ARG A 139 3.32 12.72 8.30
CA ARG A 139 4.03 11.43 8.34
C ARG A 139 5.54 11.60 8.49
N VAL A 140 6.11 12.65 7.88
CA VAL A 140 7.53 13.00 8.06
C VAL A 140 7.85 13.28 9.52
N ARG A 141 7.00 14.03 10.23
CA ARG A 141 7.17 14.30 11.67
C ARG A 141 7.19 13.04 12.54
N ILE A 142 6.46 12.00 12.13
CA ILE A 142 6.44 10.70 12.81
C ILE A 142 7.76 9.95 12.57
N ARG A 143 8.26 9.96 11.33
CA ARG A 143 9.42 9.17 10.92
C ARG A 143 10.77 9.81 11.25
N GLU A 144 10.89 11.14 11.20
CA GLU A 144 12.19 11.84 11.28
C GLU A 144 12.94 11.61 12.60
N ASN A 145 12.22 11.31 13.68
CA ASN A 145 12.79 11.02 15.00
C ASN A 145 12.74 9.53 15.38
N ALA A 146 12.24 8.68 14.48
CA ALA A 146 12.09 7.26 14.73
C ALA A 146 13.44 6.53 14.59
N VAL A 147 13.67 5.56 15.47
CA VAL A 147 14.84 4.67 15.43
C VAL A 147 14.53 3.33 14.76
N LEU A 148 13.24 3.00 14.66
CA LEU A 148 12.70 1.81 14.01
C LEU A 148 11.76 2.18 12.87
N GLU A 149 11.79 1.41 11.80
CA GLU A 149 10.77 1.38 10.75
C GLU A 149 9.95 0.10 10.89
N CYS A 150 8.62 0.25 10.99
CA CYS A 150 7.64 -0.84 10.90
C CYS A 150 6.81 -0.61 9.63
N PRO A 151 7.06 -1.33 8.52
CA PRO A 151 6.43 -1.00 7.25
C PRO A 151 5.03 -1.60 7.17
N HIS A 152 4.17 -0.98 6.37
CA HIS A 152 2.98 -1.63 5.82
C HIS A 152 2.98 -1.55 4.28
N VAL A 153 4.11 -1.11 3.70
CA VAL A 153 4.25 -0.87 2.27
C VAL A 153 4.28 -2.22 1.56
N MET A 154 3.45 -2.32 0.54
CA MET A 154 3.35 -3.48 -0.32
C MET A 154 3.71 -3.07 -1.75
N LEU A 155 4.74 -3.69 -2.29
CA LEU A 155 5.15 -3.53 -3.68
C LEU A 155 4.66 -4.74 -4.49
N LEU A 156 4.36 -4.48 -5.75
CA LEU A 156 3.97 -5.47 -6.73
C LEU A 156 5.14 -5.72 -7.66
N ILE A 157 5.36 -6.98 -8.02
CA ILE A 157 6.25 -7.39 -9.11
C ILE A 157 5.40 -8.04 -10.22
N ASP A 158 5.70 -7.71 -11.47
CA ASP A 158 5.10 -8.36 -12.64
C ASP A 158 5.93 -9.60 -13.02
N ASP A 159 5.62 -10.73 -12.39
CA ASP A 159 6.31 -12.01 -12.59
C ASP A 159 5.30 -13.10 -13.04
N PRO A 160 4.83 -13.07 -14.30
CA PRO A 160 3.81 -14.01 -14.79
C PRO A 160 4.30 -15.46 -14.77
N GLU A 161 5.61 -15.67 -14.88
CA GLU A 161 6.24 -16.99 -14.84
C GLU A 161 6.50 -17.50 -13.42
N ARG A 162 6.14 -16.71 -12.39
CA ARG A 162 6.19 -17.09 -10.97
C ARG A 162 7.57 -17.61 -10.56
N GLN A 163 8.61 -16.88 -10.93
CA GLN A 163 10.00 -17.28 -10.77
C GLN A 163 10.59 -16.90 -9.40
N LEU A 164 10.10 -15.83 -8.79
CA LEU A 164 10.72 -15.25 -7.60
C LEU A 164 10.21 -15.84 -6.28
N ILE A 165 8.90 -15.74 -6.01
CA ILE A 165 8.32 -16.00 -4.69
C ILE A 165 7.82 -17.45 -4.57
N GLU A 166 7.16 -17.94 -5.60
CA GLU A 166 6.44 -19.22 -5.60
C GLU A 166 7.37 -20.43 -5.48
N PRO A 167 8.56 -20.49 -6.12
CA PRO A 167 9.49 -21.61 -5.95
C PRO A 167 10.07 -21.67 -4.53
N LEU A 168 10.18 -20.51 -3.87
CA LEU A 168 10.60 -20.41 -2.48
C LEU A 168 9.49 -20.89 -1.54
N ALA A 169 8.25 -20.45 -1.79
CA ALA A 169 7.06 -20.88 -1.05
C ALA A 169 6.82 -22.39 -1.13
N ALA A 170 7.00 -23.00 -2.31
CA ALA A 170 6.91 -24.45 -2.50
C ALA A 170 7.92 -25.24 -1.66
N LYS A 171 8.99 -24.60 -1.17
CA LYS A 171 10.05 -25.21 -0.35
C LYS A 171 10.10 -24.64 1.07
N LYS A 172 9.04 -23.95 1.53
CA LYS A 172 8.99 -23.27 2.83
C LYS A 172 9.24 -24.19 4.03
N GLU A 173 8.89 -25.47 3.94
CA GLU A 173 9.15 -26.47 5.00
C GLU A 173 10.65 -26.65 5.29
N ASN A 174 11.53 -26.26 4.35
CA ASN A 174 12.97 -26.28 4.55
C ASN A 174 13.51 -24.98 5.15
N LEU A 175 12.67 -23.96 5.36
CA LEU A 175 13.03 -22.66 5.92
C LEU A 175 12.78 -22.65 7.43
N ARG A 176 13.53 -21.82 8.15
CA ARG A 176 13.33 -21.62 9.59
C ARG A 176 12.06 -20.79 9.79
N LYS A 177 11.02 -21.39 10.36
CA LYS A 177 9.79 -20.69 10.76
C LYS A 177 10.11 -19.66 11.85
N LEU A 178 9.67 -18.43 11.64
CA LEU A 178 9.85 -17.30 12.56
C LEU A 178 8.61 -17.07 13.43
N TYR A 179 7.43 -17.14 12.81
CA TYR A 179 6.15 -16.97 13.49
C TYR A 179 5.03 -17.68 12.71
N ASP A 180 3.96 -18.05 13.42
CA ASP A 180 2.74 -18.70 12.89
C ASP A 180 1.63 -18.51 13.93
N PHE A 181 0.73 -17.56 13.69
CA PHE A 181 -0.27 -17.14 14.67
C PHE A 181 -1.46 -16.43 14.02
N ASP A 182 -2.57 -16.35 14.77
CA ASP A 182 -3.77 -15.64 14.36
C ASP A 182 -3.67 -14.16 14.73
N LEU A 183 -4.04 -13.32 13.78
CA LEU A 183 -4.05 -11.86 13.91
C LEU A 183 -5.30 -11.41 14.68
N MET A 184 -5.16 -10.31 15.42
CA MET A 184 -6.28 -9.73 16.16
C MET A 184 -7.42 -9.27 15.23
N LEU A 185 -8.63 -9.23 15.78
CA LEU A 185 -9.82 -8.66 15.14
C LEU A 185 -10.10 -9.24 13.75
N ASP A 186 -10.07 -10.57 13.67
CA ASP A 186 -10.39 -11.35 12.46
C ASP A 186 -9.45 -11.08 11.26
N GLY A 187 -8.22 -10.59 11.51
CA GLY A 187 -7.21 -10.36 10.46
C GLY A 187 -6.63 -11.61 9.80
N GLY A 188 -7.17 -12.79 10.11
CA GLY A 188 -6.73 -14.08 9.58
C GLY A 188 -5.50 -14.65 10.28
N ASN A 189 -4.80 -15.56 9.60
CA ASN A 189 -3.59 -16.21 10.09
C ASN A 189 -2.37 -15.76 9.29
N VAL A 190 -1.21 -15.64 9.94
CA VAL A 190 0.03 -15.23 9.28
C VAL A 190 1.20 -16.12 9.69
N ARG A 191 2.04 -16.47 8.71
CA ARG A 191 3.26 -17.26 8.87
C ARG A 191 4.43 -16.54 8.24
N GLY A 192 5.59 -16.62 8.90
CA GLY A 192 6.83 -16.01 8.43
C GLY A 192 7.97 -17.01 8.49
N TYR A 193 8.82 -17.01 7.46
CA TYR A 193 9.94 -17.92 7.33
C TYR A 193 11.20 -17.18 6.92
N ALA A 194 12.30 -17.42 7.63
CA ALA A 194 13.59 -16.80 7.34
C ALA A 194 14.22 -17.38 6.07
N VAL A 195 14.72 -16.50 5.21
CA VAL A 195 15.45 -16.83 3.99
C VAL A 195 16.83 -16.20 4.10
N GLU A 196 17.82 -17.00 4.46
CA GLU A 196 19.16 -16.54 4.86
C GLU A 196 20.27 -17.36 4.17
N GLY A 197 21.51 -16.87 4.24
CA GLY A 197 22.69 -17.56 3.69
C GLY A 197 22.62 -17.76 2.18
N GLU A 198 23.03 -18.93 1.70
CA GLU A 198 23.09 -19.26 0.27
C GLU A 198 21.74 -19.02 -0.44
N ARG A 199 20.61 -19.27 0.23
CA ARG A 199 19.29 -19.04 -0.37
C ARG A 199 19.02 -17.56 -0.60
N ALA A 200 19.37 -16.70 0.37
CA ALA A 200 19.25 -15.25 0.21
C ALA A 200 20.18 -14.72 -0.89
N GLU A 201 21.40 -15.26 -1.00
CA GLU A 201 22.35 -14.90 -2.06
C GLU A 201 21.83 -15.29 -3.45
N LEU A 202 21.30 -16.51 -3.62
CA LEU A 202 20.69 -16.96 -4.87
C LEU A 202 19.47 -16.12 -5.24
N LEU A 203 18.61 -15.82 -4.27
CA LEU A 203 17.44 -14.97 -4.48
C LEU A 203 17.83 -13.56 -4.93
N THR A 204 18.85 -12.97 -4.29
CA THR A 204 19.38 -11.65 -4.64
C THR A 204 20.00 -11.62 -6.05
N LYS A 205 20.65 -12.71 -6.47
CA LYS A 205 21.14 -12.88 -7.85
C LYS A 205 20.00 -12.96 -8.85
N LEU A 206 18.94 -13.72 -8.54
CA LEU A 206 17.74 -13.83 -9.37
C LEU A 206 17.05 -12.47 -9.53
N ILE A 207 16.84 -11.73 -8.44
CA ILE A 207 16.27 -10.37 -8.47
C ILE A 207 17.11 -9.46 -9.37
N SER A 208 18.44 -9.54 -9.25
CA SER A 208 19.36 -8.75 -10.08
C SER A 208 19.25 -9.09 -11.57
N GLN A 209 19.04 -10.37 -11.90
CA GLN A 209 18.83 -10.83 -13.27
C GLN A 209 17.49 -10.33 -13.82
N MET A 210 16.39 -10.59 -13.11
CA MET A 210 15.04 -10.16 -13.52
C MET A 210 14.97 -8.64 -13.69
N GLN A 211 15.61 -7.88 -12.80
CA GLN A 211 15.71 -6.43 -12.92
C GLN A 211 16.45 -6.00 -14.19
N ALA A 212 17.55 -6.67 -14.55
CA ALA A 212 18.30 -6.35 -15.76
C ALA A 212 17.54 -6.70 -17.06
N GLU A 213 16.66 -7.70 -16.98
CA GLU A 213 15.75 -8.09 -18.07
C GLU A 213 14.51 -7.18 -18.15
N SER A 214 14.19 -6.46 -17.07
CA SER A 214 13.11 -5.48 -17.05
C SER A 214 13.44 -4.24 -17.89
N ASN A 215 12.45 -3.67 -18.57
CA ASN A 215 12.58 -2.43 -19.35
C ASN A 215 12.61 -1.18 -18.44
N ASN A 216 13.50 -1.17 -17.45
CA ASN A 216 13.72 -0.07 -16.50
C ASN A 216 12.50 0.27 -15.62
N PHE A 217 11.64 -0.72 -15.36
CA PHE A 217 10.54 -0.67 -14.40
C PHE A 217 10.33 -2.08 -13.82
N PHE A 218 10.55 -2.24 -12.53
CA PHE A 218 10.64 -3.54 -11.87
C PHE A 218 9.61 -3.72 -10.75
N LEU A 219 9.34 -2.69 -9.95
CA LEU A 219 8.40 -2.77 -8.83
C LEU A 219 7.42 -1.59 -8.84
N ALA A 220 6.15 -1.89 -8.59
CA ALA A 220 5.09 -0.88 -8.50
C ALA A 220 4.55 -0.82 -7.06
N ALA A 221 4.45 0.36 -6.46
CA ALA A 221 3.89 0.48 -5.11
C ALA A 221 2.38 0.28 -5.12
N GLY A 222 1.93 -0.89 -4.63
CA GLY A 222 0.52 -1.29 -4.62
C GLY A 222 -0.24 -0.79 -3.40
N ASP A 223 0.41 -0.75 -2.23
CA ASP A 223 -0.17 -0.20 -1.00
C ASP A 223 0.89 0.48 -0.13
N GLY A 224 0.48 1.44 0.70
CA GLY A 224 1.39 2.25 1.51
C GLY A 224 2.17 3.31 0.71
N ASN A 225 1.64 3.77 -0.44
CA ASN A 225 2.25 4.82 -1.29
C ASN A 225 2.71 6.05 -0.49
N HIS A 226 1.87 6.60 0.40
CA HIS A 226 2.25 7.76 1.22
C HIS A 226 3.37 7.45 2.20
N SER A 227 3.43 6.23 2.72
CA SER A 227 4.49 5.78 3.63
C SER A 227 5.82 5.69 2.93
N LEU A 228 5.84 5.16 1.69
CA LEU A 228 7.06 5.08 0.89
C LEU A 228 7.54 6.46 0.42
N ALA A 229 6.62 7.33 -0.02
CA ALA A 229 6.92 8.72 -0.32
C ALA A 229 7.45 9.50 0.89
N THR A 230 6.93 9.21 2.09
CA THR A 230 7.45 9.76 3.35
C THR A 230 8.86 9.30 3.61
N ALA A 231 9.15 7.99 3.46
CA ALA A 231 10.49 7.45 3.63
C ALA A 231 11.48 8.12 2.66
N LYS A 232 11.12 8.25 1.37
CA LYS A 232 11.89 8.98 0.36
C LYS A 232 12.15 10.43 0.77
N THR A 233 11.12 11.13 1.22
CA THR A 233 11.24 12.55 1.65
C THR A 233 12.17 12.70 2.85
N CYS A 234 12.08 11.81 3.84
CA CYS A 234 13.00 11.80 4.98
C CYS A 234 14.44 11.50 4.54
N TRP A 235 14.63 10.55 3.62
CA TRP A 235 15.94 10.23 3.09
C TRP A 235 16.59 11.42 2.36
N GLU A 236 15.87 12.10 1.47
CA GLU A 236 16.43 13.26 0.75
C GLU A 236 16.91 14.36 1.71
N LYS A 237 16.18 14.61 2.80
CA LYS A 237 16.61 15.56 3.86
C LYS A 237 17.88 15.10 4.59
N ILE A 238 17.99 13.81 4.89
CA ILE A 238 19.19 13.25 5.55
C ILE A 238 20.38 13.32 4.59
N LYS A 239 20.17 12.93 3.33
CA LYS A 239 21.17 12.90 2.26
C LYS A 239 21.89 14.24 2.07
N GLU A 240 21.18 15.36 2.21
CA GLU A 240 21.75 16.71 2.18
C GLU A 240 22.85 16.95 3.24
N ASN A 241 22.79 16.23 4.36
CA ASN A 241 23.64 16.46 5.54
C ASN A 241 24.67 15.34 5.82
N VAL A 242 24.73 14.31 4.96
CA VAL A 242 25.70 13.20 5.09
C VAL A 242 26.62 13.12 3.87
N SER A 243 27.86 12.67 4.08
CA SER A 243 28.86 12.54 3.02
C SER A 243 28.51 11.45 2.01
N GLU A 244 29.12 11.48 0.82
CA GLU A 244 28.84 10.47 -0.23
C GLU A 244 29.15 9.04 0.21
N GLU A 245 30.22 8.84 0.99
CA GLU A 245 30.57 7.54 1.54
C GLU A 245 29.47 7.05 2.49
N GLU A 246 28.97 7.93 3.36
CA GLU A 246 27.90 7.60 4.29
C GLU A 246 26.56 7.33 3.59
N ARG A 247 26.32 7.93 2.42
CA ARG A 247 25.08 7.69 1.65
C ARG A 247 24.97 6.27 1.11
N ALA A 248 26.08 5.55 0.95
CA ALA A 248 26.07 4.23 0.31
C ALA A 248 25.31 3.18 1.14
N ASP A 249 25.43 3.27 2.47
CA ASP A 249 24.94 2.29 3.43
C ASP A 249 24.03 2.87 4.52
N HIS A 250 23.71 4.17 4.46
CA HIS A 250 22.87 4.81 5.47
C HIS A 250 21.53 4.05 5.64
N PRO A 251 21.16 3.58 6.85
CA PRO A 251 19.96 2.77 7.03
C PRO A 251 18.67 3.44 6.55
N ALA A 252 18.54 4.76 6.71
CA ALA A 252 17.40 5.54 6.22
C ALA A 252 17.28 5.65 4.68
N ARG A 253 18.33 5.32 3.91
CA ARG A 253 18.27 5.24 2.43
C ARG A 253 17.37 4.10 1.97
N PHE A 254 17.21 3.09 2.80
CA PHE A 254 16.42 1.92 2.45
C PHE A 254 15.05 1.98 3.11
N SER A 255 14.06 1.34 2.52
CA SER A 255 12.76 1.16 3.15
C SER A 255 12.34 -0.31 3.08
N MET A 256 11.87 -0.83 4.20
CA MET A 256 11.40 -2.21 4.31
C MET A 256 10.02 -2.31 3.66
N VAL A 257 9.83 -3.34 2.86
CA VAL A 257 8.61 -3.54 2.07
C VAL A 257 8.28 -5.03 2.00
N GLU A 258 7.03 -5.35 1.72
CA GLU A 258 6.60 -6.68 1.29
C GLU A 258 6.38 -6.66 -0.22
N VAL A 259 7.13 -7.46 -0.97
CA VAL A 259 6.93 -7.66 -2.41
C VAL A 259 5.96 -8.81 -2.61
N ILE A 260 4.93 -8.60 -3.42
CA ILE A 260 3.93 -9.61 -3.79
C ILE A 260 3.87 -9.71 -5.32
N ASN A 261 3.71 -10.93 -5.82
CA ASN A 261 3.49 -11.13 -7.25
C ASN A 261 2.11 -10.59 -7.64
N LEU A 262 2.06 -9.73 -8.66
CA LEU A 262 0.82 -9.23 -9.24
C LEU A 262 -0.11 -10.38 -9.68
N HIS A 263 0.48 -11.51 -10.09
CA HIS A 263 -0.21 -12.70 -10.57
C HIS A 263 -0.58 -13.69 -9.45
N ASP A 264 -0.37 -13.34 -8.18
CA ASP A 264 -0.88 -14.14 -7.06
C ASP A 264 -2.42 -14.18 -7.11
N ASP A 265 -2.97 -15.38 -7.02
CA ASP A 265 -4.41 -15.66 -7.17
C ASP A 265 -5.24 -15.07 -6.02
N SER A 266 -4.62 -14.82 -4.86
CA SER A 266 -5.26 -14.19 -3.71
C SER A 266 -5.29 -12.65 -3.79
N LEU A 267 -4.55 -12.05 -4.72
CA LEU A 267 -4.42 -10.60 -4.85
C LEU A 267 -5.60 -10.01 -5.64
N ASN A 268 -6.77 -9.81 -5.05
CA ASN A 268 -7.89 -9.25 -5.82
C ASN A 268 -7.81 -7.72 -5.94
N PHE A 269 -8.00 -7.22 -7.17
CA PHE A 269 -8.21 -5.80 -7.42
C PHE A 269 -9.70 -5.52 -7.38
N GLU A 270 -10.12 -4.73 -6.40
CA GLU A 270 -11.50 -4.27 -6.31
C GLU A 270 -11.60 -2.83 -6.80
N PRO A 271 -12.57 -2.51 -7.68
CA PRO A 271 -12.80 -1.13 -8.05
C PRO A 271 -13.25 -0.33 -6.82
N ILE A 272 -12.78 0.91 -6.73
CA ILE A 272 -13.30 1.85 -5.74
C ILE A 272 -14.36 2.68 -6.45
N HIS A 273 -15.62 2.58 -6.02
CA HIS A 273 -16.74 3.31 -6.60
C HIS A 273 -16.79 4.76 -6.11
N ARG A 274 -17.70 5.57 -6.67
CA ARG A 274 -17.95 6.95 -6.22
C ARG A 274 -19.40 7.14 -5.83
N VAL A 275 -19.64 7.96 -4.82
CA VAL A 275 -20.95 8.56 -4.54
C VAL A 275 -20.76 10.06 -4.51
N ILE A 276 -21.62 10.77 -5.23
CA ILE A 276 -21.57 12.23 -5.29
C ILE A 276 -22.88 12.82 -4.80
N ASP A 277 -22.77 13.60 -3.73
CA ASP A 277 -23.90 14.26 -3.08
C ASP A 277 -24.35 15.49 -3.89
N ASP A 278 -25.62 15.88 -3.73
CA ASP A 278 -26.23 17.07 -4.34
C ASP A 278 -26.33 17.11 -5.89
N TYR A 279 -25.98 16.02 -6.59
CA TYR A 279 -26.20 15.89 -8.04
C TYR A 279 -27.15 14.74 -8.35
N ASP A 280 -28.22 15.03 -9.09
CA ASP A 280 -29.05 13.99 -9.69
C ASP A 280 -28.36 13.37 -10.91
N CYS A 281 -28.77 12.14 -11.23
CA CYS A 281 -28.13 11.33 -12.27
C CYS A 281 -28.18 12.00 -13.65
N ALA A 282 -29.28 12.67 -14.00
CA ALA A 282 -29.41 13.33 -15.29
C ALA A 282 -28.48 14.54 -15.41
N THR A 283 -28.33 15.32 -14.34
CA THR A 283 -27.41 16.46 -14.29
C THR A 283 -25.96 16.01 -14.43
N ILE A 284 -25.53 15.00 -13.67
CA ILE A 284 -24.13 14.54 -13.76
C ILE A 284 -23.83 13.88 -15.10
N LEU A 285 -24.76 13.10 -15.66
CA LEU A 285 -24.61 12.51 -16.99
C LEU A 285 -24.45 13.58 -18.07
N LYS A 286 -25.22 14.66 -18.00
CA LYS A 286 -25.08 15.79 -18.92
C LYS A 286 -23.69 16.44 -18.82
N HIS A 287 -23.20 16.66 -17.59
CA HIS A 287 -21.87 17.22 -17.38
C HIS A 287 -20.76 16.28 -17.84
N PHE A 288 -20.91 14.98 -17.59
CA PHE A 288 -19.93 13.97 -18.00
C PHE A 288 -19.86 13.83 -19.53
N ASN A 289 -21.01 13.78 -20.22
CA ASN A 289 -21.04 13.78 -21.69
C ASN A 289 -20.39 15.03 -22.28
N LYS A 290 -20.65 16.20 -21.71
CA LYS A 290 -19.98 17.43 -22.12
C LYS A 290 -18.46 17.35 -21.89
N TYR A 291 -18.03 16.81 -20.74
CA TYR A 291 -16.62 16.67 -20.42
C TYR A 291 -15.88 15.75 -21.40
N ILE A 292 -16.45 14.59 -21.74
CA ILE A 292 -15.83 13.67 -22.70
C ILE A 292 -15.73 14.31 -24.09
N GLU A 293 -16.77 15.01 -24.55
CA GLU A 293 -16.76 15.74 -25.84
C GLU A 293 -15.70 16.85 -25.86
N ASP A 294 -15.65 17.68 -24.82
CA ASP A 294 -14.69 18.79 -24.69
C ASP A 294 -13.23 18.27 -24.64
N ASN A 295 -13.01 16.99 -24.27
CA ASN A 295 -11.71 16.33 -24.22
C ASN A 295 -11.42 15.40 -25.42
N GLY A 296 -12.25 15.44 -26.48
CA GLY A 296 -12.04 14.64 -27.70
C GLY A 296 -12.23 13.12 -27.51
N LEU A 297 -12.98 12.74 -26.48
CA LEU A 297 -13.35 11.36 -26.17
C LEU A 297 -14.77 11.07 -26.65
N THR A 298 -15.07 9.80 -26.89
CA THR A 298 -16.44 9.36 -27.22
C THR A 298 -16.89 8.28 -26.25
N GLY A 299 -18.11 8.41 -25.74
CA GLY A 299 -18.75 7.39 -24.91
C GLY A 299 -19.75 6.58 -25.72
N ARG A 300 -19.71 5.26 -25.58
CA ARG A 300 -20.71 4.32 -26.10
C ARG A 300 -21.30 3.51 -24.96
N GLU A 301 -22.39 2.79 -25.20
CA GLU A 301 -22.96 1.88 -24.21
C GLU A 301 -21.94 0.81 -23.81
N GLY A 302 -21.77 0.62 -22.51
CA GLY A 302 -20.76 -0.27 -21.92
C GLY A 302 -20.85 -0.31 -20.40
N ASP A 303 -19.86 -0.91 -19.74
CA ASP A 303 -19.85 -1.17 -18.30
C ASP A 303 -18.59 -0.65 -17.56
N GLU A 304 -17.72 0.12 -18.24
CA GLU A 304 -16.48 0.63 -17.64
C GLU A 304 -16.77 1.67 -16.56
N ILE A 305 -17.75 2.54 -16.81
CA ILE A 305 -18.27 3.55 -15.88
C ILE A 305 -19.79 3.47 -15.92
N THR A 306 -20.44 3.18 -14.79
CA THR A 306 -21.90 3.05 -14.71
C THR A 306 -22.48 4.00 -13.67
N PHE A 307 -23.29 4.96 -14.11
CA PHE A 307 -24.02 5.85 -13.22
C PHE A 307 -25.30 5.18 -12.74
N VAL A 308 -25.61 5.31 -11.46
CA VAL A 308 -26.80 4.72 -10.83
C VAL A 308 -27.56 5.74 -9.99
N ASP A 309 -28.88 5.80 -10.17
CA ASP A 309 -29.76 6.70 -9.42
C ASP A 309 -30.41 6.02 -8.20
N PRO A 310 -31.11 6.77 -7.32
CA PRO A 310 -31.82 6.20 -6.16
C PRO A 310 -32.92 5.19 -6.48
N SER A 311 -33.38 5.14 -7.73
CA SER A 311 -34.37 4.16 -8.24
C SER A 311 -33.70 2.94 -8.89
N GLU A 312 -32.37 2.82 -8.77
CA GLU A 312 -31.54 1.77 -9.36
C GLU A 312 -31.47 1.76 -10.90
N ASN A 313 -31.86 2.86 -11.56
CA ASN A 313 -31.64 2.98 -13.00
C ASN A 313 -30.15 3.14 -13.27
N LYS A 314 -29.64 2.37 -14.23
CA LYS A 314 -28.21 2.35 -14.60
C LYS A 314 -28.00 2.92 -16.00
N VAL A 315 -26.99 3.76 -16.15
CA VAL A 315 -26.49 4.26 -17.45
C VAL A 315 -24.99 4.00 -17.52
N GLY A 316 -24.61 3.07 -18.38
CA GLY A 316 -23.24 2.58 -18.50
C GLY A 316 -22.51 3.11 -19.74
N PHE A 317 -21.22 3.37 -19.59
CA PHE A 317 -20.33 3.88 -20.62
C PHE A 317 -19.11 2.97 -20.79
N ALA A 318 -18.69 2.77 -22.04
CA ALA A 318 -17.32 2.46 -22.41
C ALA A 318 -16.73 3.66 -23.17
N LEU A 319 -15.49 4.03 -22.85
CA LEU A 319 -14.84 5.22 -23.40
C LEU A 319 -13.84 4.83 -24.50
N ASP A 320 -13.95 5.50 -25.65
CA ASP A 320 -12.99 5.39 -26.74
C ASP A 320 -12.15 6.69 -26.86
N GLY A 321 -11.00 6.63 -27.54
CA GLY A 321 -10.08 7.77 -27.69
C GLY A 321 -9.17 8.00 -26.48
N LEU A 322 -9.05 7.02 -25.58
CA LEU A 322 -8.31 7.16 -24.32
C LEU A 322 -6.81 7.39 -24.49
N ASN A 323 -6.21 7.01 -25.61
CA ASN A 323 -4.77 7.12 -25.90
C ASN A 323 -3.90 6.51 -24.79
N GLY A 324 -4.27 5.33 -24.27
CA GLY A 324 -3.56 4.63 -23.21
C GLY A 324 -3.96 5.01 -21.77
N ARG A 325 -4.86 5.99 -21.60
CA ARG A 325 -5.47 6.28 -20.28
C ARG A 325 -6.49 5.22 -19.90
N LEU A 326 -6.73 5.05 -18.59
CA LEU A 326 -7.84 4.24 -18.11
C LEU A 326 -9.14 5.06 -18.05
N PRO A 327 -10.33 4.46 -18.23
CA PRO A 327 -11.61 5.16 -18.09
C PRO A 327 -11.77 5.90 -16.76
N VAL A 328 -11.29 5.28 -15.67
CA VAL A 328 -11.28 5.87 -14.31
C VAL A 328 -10.46 7.16 -14.21
N ASP A 329 -9.43 7.36 -15.05
CA ASP A 329 -8.67 8.63 -15.09
C ASP A 329 -9.51 9.77 -15.67
N VAL A 330 -10.25 9.49 -16.74
CA VAL A 330 -11.20 10.47 -17.30
C VAL A 330 -12.27 10.83 -16.26
N LEU A 331 -12.84 9.82 -15.60
CA LEU A 331 -13.85 10.04 -14.56
C LEU A 331 -13.28 10.85 -13.38
N GLN A 332 -12.11 10.50 -12.87
CA GLN A 332 -11.56 11.17 -11.69
C GLN A 332 -11.24 12.64 -11.98
N ARG A 333 -10.70 12.96 -13.16
CA ARG A 333 -10.45 14.37 -13.56
C ARG A 333 -11.74 15.15 -13.71
N PHE A 334 -12.76 14.56 -14.33
CA PHE A 334 -14.10 15.14 -14.40
C PHE A 334 -14.66 15.47 -13.01
N LEU A 335 -14.60 14.50 -12.08
CA LEU A 335 -15.12 14.69 -10.73
C LEU A 335 -14.31 15.71 -9.93
N ASP A 336 -12.99 15.75 -10.11
CA ASP A 336 -12.11 16.75 -9.48
C ASP A 336 -12.44 18.17 -9.97
N GLU A 337 -12.74 18.34 -11.27
CA GLU A 337 -13.19 19.62 -11.82
C GLU A 337 -14.59 20.01 -11.32
N LEU A 338 -15.51 19.04 -11.28
CA LEU A 338 -16.89 19.24 -10.83
C LEU A 338 -16.95 19.63 -9.34
N THR A 339 -16.14 18.97 -8.50
CA THR A 339 -16.15 19.13 -7.04
C THR A 339 -15.04 20.04 -6.51
N LYS A 340 -14.35 20.78 -7.38
CA LYS A 340 -13.19 21.63 -7.01
C LYS A 340 -13.43 22.56 -5.82
N ASN A 341 -14.65 23.08 -5.68
CA ASN A 341 -15.02 24.00 -4.60
C ASN A 341 -15.60 23.30 -3.36
N ASP A 342 -16.08 22.06 -3.51
CA ASP A 342 -16.75 21.26 -2.47
C ASP A 342 -16.27 19.78 -2.51
N PRO A 343 -14.97 19.50 -2.31
CA PRO A 343 -14.41 18.17 -2.49
C PRO A 343 -15.00 17.11 -1.54
N GLU A 344 -15.57 17.53 -0.41
CA GLU A 344 -16.26 16.67 0.56
C GLU A 344 -17.56 16.05 0.04
N LYS A 345 -18.10 16.52 -1.10
CA LYS A 345 -19.27 15.91 -1.74
C LYS A 345 -18.96 14.59 -2.44
N LEU A 346 -17.68 14.28 -2.65
CA LEU A 346 -17.24 13.08 -3.34
C LEU A 346 -16.77 12.01 -2.35
N ASP A 347 -17.58 10.97 -2.20
CA ASP A 347 -17.26 9.80 -1.40
C ASP A 347 -16.66 8.68 -2.26
N TYR A 348 -15.74 7.92 -1.66
CA TYR A 348 -15.06 6.77 -2.25
C TYR A 348 -15.50 5.50 -1.54
N ILE A 349 -16.17 4.59 -2.25
CA ILE A 349 -16.89 3.47 -1.63
C ILE A 349 -16.37 2.13 -2.14
N HIS A 350 -16.18 1.18 -1.23
CA HIS A 350 -15.86 -0.21 -1.55
C HIS A 350 -17.13 -1.07 -1.60
N GLY A 351 -17.30 -1.81 -2.69
CA GLY A 351 -18.43 -2.71 -2.92
C GLY A 351 -19.69 -2.02 -3.44
N GLU A 352 -20.33 -2.64 -4.42
CA GLU A 352 -21.53 -2.09 -5.07
C GLU A 352 -22.71 -1.93 -4.09
N ASN A 353 -22.89 -2.87 -3.16
CA ASN A 353 -24.01 -2.84 -2.21
C ASN A 353 -24.00 -1.57 -1.35
N HIS A 354 -22.83 -1.16 -0.85
CA HIS A 354 -22.70 0.06 -0.05
C HIS A 354 -22.99 1.33 -0.87
N VAL A 355 -22.62 1.34 -2.16
CA VAL A 355 -22.98 2.43 -3.08
C VAL A 355 -24.50 2.52 -3.16
N MET A 356 -25.18 1.40 -3.40
CA MET A 356 -26.65 1.38 -3.53
C MET A 356 -27.34 1.88 -2.26
N ASP A 357 -26.87 1.46 -1.08
CA ASP A 357 -27.41 1.91 0.20
C ASP A 357 -27.23 3.41 0.43
N LEU A 358 -26.02 3.94 0.14
CA LEU A 358 -25.72 5.37 0.27
C LEU A 358 -26.50 6.23 -0.72
N VAL A 359 -26.59 5.78 -1.98
CA VAL A 359 -27.34 6.46 -3.04
C VAL A 359 -28.81 6.60 -2.66
N LYS A 360 -29.44 5.54 -2.14
CA LYS A 360 -30.82 5.59 -1.63
C LYS A 360 -30.96 6.51 -0.42
N LYS A 361 -30.06 6.39 0.55
CA LYS A 361 -30.11 7.14 1.81
C LYS A 361 -29.93 8.65 1.60
N LYS A 362 -28.95 9.03 0.79
CA LYS A 362 -28.59 10.43 0.54
C LYS A 362 -29.35 11.06 -0.63
N LYS A 363 -30.08 10.27 -1.42
CA LYS A 363 -30.66 10.68 -2.71
C LYS A 363 -29.59 11.27 -3.66
N ALA A 364 -28.43 10.62 -3.65
CA ALA A 364 -27.23 11.00 -4.39
C ALA A 364 -27.15 10.26 -5.74
N THR A 365 -26.07 10.48 -6.50
CA THR A 365 -25.74 9.63 -7.66
C THR A 365 -24.56 8.71 -7.32
N GLY A 366 -24.70 7.43 -7.63
CA GLY A 366 -23.61 6.45 -7.54
C GLY A 366 -22.91 6.29 -8.88
N ILE A 367 -21.62 5.98 -8.84
CA ILE A 367 -20.81 5.68 -10.03
C ILE A 367 -20.05 4.39 -9.75
N LEU A 368 -20.50 3.31 -10.38
CA LEU A 368 -19.87 2.01 -10.36
C LEU A 368 -18.77 1.96 -11.42
N LEU A 369 -17.68 1.29 -11.09
CA LEU A 369 -16.49 1.18 -11.94
C LEU A 369 -16.19 -0.28 -12.16
N LYS A 370 -15.77 -0.62 -13.38
CA LYS A 370 -15.26 -1.95 -13.69
C LYS A 370 -13.88 -2.15 -13.06
N SER A 371 -13.61 -3.38 -12.62
CA SER A 371 -12.25 -3.74 -12.18
C SER A 371 -11.26 -3.60 -13.33
N ILE A 372 -10.06 -3.12 -13.02
CA ILE A 372 -8.95 -3.09 -13.98
C ILE A 372 -8.37 -4.50 -14.15
N ASP A 373 -7.87 -4.80 -15.34
CA ASP A 373 -7.05 -6.00 -15.57
C ASP A 373 -5.67 -5.78 -14.94
N LYS A 374 -5.27 -6.67 -14.02
CA LYS A 374 -3.96 -6.63 -13.36
C LYS A 374 -2.83 -6.52 -14.37
N SER A 375 -2.91 -7.27 -15.47
CA SER A 375 -1.87 -7.32 -16.51
C SER A 375 -1.68 -5.98 -17.23
N SER A 376 -2.64 -5.06 -17.13
CA SER A 376 -2.56 -3.71 -17.69
C SER A 376 -1.83 -2.71 -16.79
N LEU A 377 -1.60 -3.05 -15.52
CA LEU A 377 -1.04 -2.13 -14.51
C LEU A 377 0.36 -1.66 -14.87
N PHE A 378 1.28 -2.61 -15.10
CA PHE A 378 2.68 -2.28 -15.40
C PHE A 378 2.83 -1.56 -16.75
N PRO A 379 2.23 -2.03 -17.85
CA PRO A 379 2.24 -1.29 -19.12
C PRO A 379 1.66 0.13 -19.00
N GLY A 380 0.58 0.31 -18.24
CA GLY A 380 -0.05 1.62 -18.02
C GLY A 380 0.88 2.60 -17.32
N ILE A 381 1.58 2.15 -16.27
CA ILE A 381 2.55 2.97 -15.53
C ILE A 381 3.81 3.24 -16.36
N ALA A 382 4.30 2.23 -17.11
CA ALA A 382 5.45 2.37 -17.98
C ALA A 382 5.23 3.41 -19.09
N ALA A 383 4.01 3.53 -19.61
CA ALA A 383 3.62 4.54 -20.60
C ALA A 383 3.52 5.97 -20.04
N GLY A 384 3.92 6.20 -18.78
CA GLY A 384 3.90 7.51 -18.11
C GLY A 384 2.62 7.80 -17.35
N GLY A 385 1.70 6.84 -17.27
CA GLY A 385 0.44 6.97 -16.53
C GLY A 385 0.60 6.65 -15.05
N VAL A 386 0.60 7.64 -14.17
CA VAL A 386 0.24 7.37 -12.76
C VAL A 386 -1.28 7.25 -12.71
N LEU A 387 -1.78 6.17 -12.11
CA LEU A 387 -3.22 6.00 -11.98
C LEU A 387 -3.78 7.07 -11.04
N PRO A 388 -5.04 7.50 -11.25
CA PRO A 388 -5.69 8.40 -10.31
C PRO A 388 -5.69 7.82 -8.90
N ARG A 389 -5.78 8.70 -7.90
CA ARG A 389 -5.97 8.26 -6.52
C ARG A 389 -7.22 7.40 -6.41
N LYS A 390 -7.15 6.33 -5.60
CA LYS A 390 -8.29 5.46 -5.33
C LYS A 390 -8.87 4.85 -6.62
N THR A 391 -8.00 4.35 -7.49
CA THR A 391 -8.39 3.63 -8.70
C THR A 391 -8.87 2.22 -8.35
N PHE A 392 -8.10 1.53 -7.51
CA PHE A 392 -8.43 0.19 -7.05
C PHE A 392 -8.03 0.02 -5.59
N SER A 393 -8.64 -0.96 -4.93
CA SER A 393 -8.17 -1.50 -3.67
C SER A 393 -7.55 -2.86 -3.91
N ILE A 394 -6.50 -3.16 -3.15
CA ILE A 394 -5.95 -4.51 -3.08
C ILE A 394 -6.50 -5.18 -1.82
N GLY A 395 -7.44 -6.11 -2.00
CA GLY A 395 -8.15 -6.76 -0.90
C GLY A 395 -8.99 -5.82 -0.03
N HIS A 396 -9.63 -6.42 0.98
CA HIS A 396 -10.40 -5.70 2.00
C HIS A 396 -9.49 -5.11 3.11
N ALA A 397 -10.06 -4.26 3.97
CA ALA A 397 -9.30 -3.53 4.99
C ALA A 397 -8.67 -4.47 6.04
N ASP A 398 -9.35 -5.56 6.40
CA ASP A 398 -8.91 -6.63 7.29
C ASP A 398 -7.84 -7.54 6.65
N GLU A 399 -7.76 -7.56 5.32
CA GLU A 399 -6.74 -8.31 4.56
C GLU A 399 -5.43 -7.53 4.37
N LYS A 400 -5.35 -6.30 4.92
CA LYS A 400 -4.17 -5.44 4.84
C LYS A 400 -3.03 -5.93 5.72
N ARG A 401 -1.85 -5.34 5.52
CA ARG A 401 -0.64 -5.72 6.25
C ARG A 401 -0.77 -5.35 7.73
N PHE A 402 -0.20 -6.21 8.58
CA PHE A 402 -0.03 -5.96 10.00
C PHE A 402 1.45 -5.64 10.27
N TYR A 403 1.72 -4.71 11.17
CA TYR A 403 3.05 -4.44 11.70
C TYR A 403 3.49 -5.61 12.57
N ILE A 404 4.47 -6.37 12.08
CA ILE A 404 5.05 -7.53 12.77
C ILE A 404 6.56 -7.35 12.86
N GLU A 405 7.17 -7.04 11.72
CA GLU A 405 8.60 -6.83 11.53
C GLU A 405 8.97 -5.36 11.70
N SER A 406 10.21 -5.14 12.14
CA SER A 406 10.83 -3.81 12.14
C SER A 406 12.29 -3.84 11.68
N ARG A 407 12.84 -2.67 11.35
CA ARG A 407 14.26 -2.50 11.03
C ARG A 407 14.80 -1.24 11.69
N HIS A 408 16.09 -1.24 12.06
CA HIS A 408 16.79 0.00 12.37
C HIS A 408 16.85 0.94 11.16
N ILE A 409 16.62 2.23 11.40
CA ILE A 409 16.75 3.28 10.38
C ILE A 409 17.72 4.40 10.76
N CYS A 410 18.25 4.35 11.97
CA CYS A 410 19.36 5.18 12.43
C CYS A 410 20.65 4.34 12.51
N ARG A 411 21.79 5.03 12.54
CA ARG A 411 23.10 4.43 12.84
C ARG A 411 23.31 4.19 14.32
#